data_AF-A0AA40DLU5-F1
#
_entry.id   AF-A0AA40DLU5-F1
#
_cell.length_a   1.000
_cell.length_b   1.000
_cell.length_c   1.000
_cell.angle_alpha   90.00
_cell.angle_beta   90.00
_cell.angle_gamma   90.00
#
_symmetry.space_group_name_H-M   'P 1'
#
loop_
_entity.id
_entity.type
_entity.pdbx_description
1 polymer ?
#
loop_
_entity_poly.entity_id
_entity_poly.type
_entity_poly.pdbx_seq_one_letter_code
_entity_poly.pdbx_strand_id
1 'polypeptide(L)'
;MALAERPWFYRIWTWQEIKLGTAGAGRDAVLQCGGASVAWHDFWLAVLCLNNKNAALLTSLPAELPPVELLRFRERCRHIVFLQHGGETQSLANLLDVARSKGCADPRDKIFGLLGITPPYFRAGTAVVVDYRRPAPDVYRDAFLAHSRATLRLDLLKHCDLAAHDVESSDAPSPSWVPDWSRTEFAAPVLSEQLATGISRAWFTHRGDVLEVLGVRHATVAAVSSRAAAKVEDKTLCVVREWREQFCSPASGTYPLTGETLDQAFVLALCMDRTRERNPGNHNLDEAQWVAMLRRIVRLGEGEDAAALYAEREIANTIQKVRGRRFFRTADGLFGTAPAGVQVGM
;
A
#
# COMPACT_ATOMS: atom_id res chain seq x y z
N MET A 1 17.57 -1.32 17.70
CA MET A 1 16.91 -1.22 16.38
C MET A 1 17.39 -2.26 15.35
N ALA A 2 18.68 -2.64 15.34
CA ALA A 2 19.29 -3.52 14.34
C ALA A 2 18.64 -4.91 14.09
N LEU A 3 17.86 -5.47 15.03
CA LEU A 3 17.23 -6.78 14.83
C LEU A 3 16.15 -6.74 13.73
N ALA A 4 15.23 -5.78 13.76
CA ALA A 4 14.14 -5.65 12.79
C ALA A 4 14.61 -5.29 11.37
N GLU A 5 15.89 -4.90 11.24
CA GLU A 5 16.52 -4.56 9.97
C GLU A 5 17.23 -5.73 9.32
N ARG A 6 17.30 -6.89 10.00
CA ARG A 6 18.00 -8.04 9.46
C ARG A 6 17.32 -8.53 8.17
N PRO A 7 18.10 -8.96 7.17
CA PRO A 7 17.58 -9.41 5.87
C PRO A 7 16.52 -10.50 5.97
N TRP A 8 16.55 -11.32 7.03
CA TRP A 8 15.54 -12.33 7.29
C TRP A 8 14.12 -11.74 7.22
N PHE A 9 13.83 -10.65 7.94
CA PHE A 9 12.49 -10.03 7.97
C PHE A 9 11.98 -9.54 6.61
N TYR A 10 12.88 -9.35 5.63
CA TYR A 10 12.54 -8.87 4.30
C TYR A 10 12.36 -9.99 3.29
N ARG A 11 12.66 -11.25 3.60
CA ARG A 11 12.49 -12.37 2.65
C ARG A 11 11.02 -12.83 2.59
N ILE A 12 10.51 -13.06 1.38
CA ILE A 12 9.13 -13.58 1.18
C ILE A 12 8.88 -14.91 1.91
N TRP A 13 9.88 -15.80 1.92
CA TRP A 13 9.81 -17.13 2.53
C TRP A 13 9.57 -17.12 4.04
N THR A 14 9.88 -16.02 4.74
CA THR A 14 9.67 -15.92 6.19
C THR A 14 8.23 -16.14 6.62
N TRP A 15 7.27 -15.86 5.74
CA TRP A 15 5.87 -16.15 6.01
C TRP A 15 5.60 -17.65 6.15
N GLN A 16 6.11 -18.46 5.23
CA GLN A 16 5.97 -19.91 5.34
C GLN A 16 6.80 -20.45 6.50
N GLU A 17 8.04 -19.97 6.69
CA GLU A 17 8.91 -20.38 7.80
C GLU A 17 8.20 -20.20 9.15
N ILE A 18 7.61 -19.03 9.41
CA ILE A 18 6.84 -18.76 10.63
C ILE A 18 5.56 -19.59 10.69
N LYS A 19 4.75 -19.62 9.62
CA LYS A 19 3.46 -20.32 9.64
C LYS A 19 3.64 -21.82 9.89
N LEU A 20 4.60 -22.45 9.21
CA LEU A 20 4.96 -23.86 9.43
C LEU A 20 5.55 -24.09 10.82
N GLY A 21 6.39 -23.17 11.31
CA GLY A 21 6.96 -23.23 12.65
C GLY A 21 5.92 -23.14 13.77
N THR A 22 4.79 -22.48 13.51
CA THR A 22 3.64 -22.36 14.45
C THR A 22 2.49 -23.33 14.16
N ALA A 23 2.60 -24.18 13.13
CA ALA A 23 1.54 -25.09 12.72
C ALA A 23 1.56 -26.37 13.60
N GLY A 24 0.68 -26.41 14.60
CA GLY A 24 0.41 -27.58 15.43
C GLY A 24 0.32 -27.25 16.92
N ALA A 25 -0.43 -28.07 17.68
CA ALA A 25 -0.51 -27.93 19.13
C ALA A 25 0.88 -28.10 19.77
N GLY A 26 1.31 -27.11 20.56
CA GLY A 26 2.59 -27.13 21.28
C GLY A 26 3.82 -26.73 20.47
N ARG A 27 3.66 -26.15 19.27
CA ARG A 27 4.77 -25.59 18.49
C ARG A 27 4.76 -24.07 18.54
N ASP A 28 5.85 -23.49 19.03
CA ASP A 28 6.13 -22.06 18.93
C ASP A 28 7.41 -21.85 18.13
N ALA A 29 7.31 -21.09 17.04
CA ALA A 29 8.49 -20.61 16.35
C ALA A 29 9.33 -19.76 17.30
N VAL A 30 10.65 -19.93 17.27
CA VAL A 30 11.58 -19.16 18.09
C VAL A 30 12.45 -18.31 17.17
N LEU A 31 12.53 -17.02 17.47
CA LEU A 31 13.48 -16.13 16.82
C LEU A 31 14.80 -16.19 17.58
N GLN A 32 15.87 -16.62 16.90
CA GLN A 32 17.21 -16.70 17.47
C GLN A 32 18.16 -15.70 16.83
N CYS A 33 18.93 -15.01 17.66
CA CYS A 33 19.95 -14.05 17.25
C CYS A 33 21.20 -14.22 18.12
N GLY A 34 22.21 -14.92 17.60
CA GLY A 34 23.39 -15.29 18.39
C GLY A 34 22.99 -16.18 19.57
N GLY A 35 23.38 -15.78 20.79
CA GLY A 35 23.00 -16.48 22.03
C GLY A 35 21.63 -16.10 22.60
N ALA A 36 20.93 -15.12 22.03
CA ALA A 36 19.63 -14.68 22.51
C ALA A 36 18.48 -15.32 21.69
N SER A 37 17.37 -15.64 22.36
CA SER A 37 16.18 -16.20 21.74
C SER A 37 14.90 -15.63 22.34
N VAL A 38 13.84 -15.54 21.54
CA VAL A 38 12.50 -15.09 21.97
C VAL A 38 11.44 -15.87 21.21
N ALA A 39 10.32 -16.20 21.88
CA ALA A 39 9.17 -16.79 21.19
C ALA A 39 8.64 -15.81 20.12
N TRP A 40 8.29 -16.35 18.96
CA TRP A 40 7.79 -15.54 17.84
C TRP A 40 6.55 -14.74 18.24
N HIS A 41 5.64 -15.36 18.99
CA HIS A 41 4.41 -14.71 19.44
C HIS A 41 4.69 -13.47 20.30
N ASP A 42 5.59 -13.58 21.28
CA ASP A 42 5.95 -12.48 22.17
C ASP A 42 6.66 -11.35 21.40
N PHE A 43 7.58 -11.71 20.50
CA PHE A 43 8.25 -10.74 19.65
C PHE A 43 7.26 -9.99 18.75
N TRP A 44 6.35 -10.73 18.11
CA TRP A 44 5.31 -10.15 17.27
C TRP A 44 4.35 -9.25 18.05
N LEU A 45 3.92 -9.66 19.25
CA LEU A 45 3.07 -8.84 20.13
C LEU A 45 3.77 -7.53 20.53
N ALA A 46 5.06 -7.59 20.87
CA ALA A 46 5.84 -6.40 21.18
C ALA A 46 5.89 -5.45 19.97
N VAL A 47 6.15 -5.98 18.78
CA VAL A 47 6.16 -5.22 17.52
C VAL A 47 4.78 -4.63 17.20
N LEU A 48 3.70 -5.40 17.38
CA LEU A 48 2.32 -4.93 17.18
C LEU A 48 1.98 -3.78 18.13
N CYS A 49 2.35 -3.90 19.41
CA CYS A 49 2.16 -2.85 20.41
C CYS A 49 2.90 -1.58 20.01
N LEU A 50 4.18 -1.69 19.64
CA LEU A 50 4.98 -0.55 19.21
C LEU A 50 4.43 0.08 17.92
N ASN A 51 3.86 -0.73 17.03
CA ASN A 51 3.27 -0.23 15.79
C ASN A 51 1.99 0.59 16.02
N ASN A 52 1.23 0.30 17.07
CA ASN A 52 -0.06 0.94 17.34
C ASN A 52 -0.02 2.02 18.43
N LYS A 53 1.02 2.06 19.28
CA LYS A 53 1.16 3.08 20.32
C LYS A 53 1.43 4.46 19.72
N ASN A 54 0.74 5.47 20.26
CA ASN A 54 0.96 6.87 19.91
C ASN A 54 2.30 7.36 20.48
N ALA A 55 3.02 8.23 19.76
CA ALA A 55 4.30 8.80 20.19
C ALA A 55 4.20 9.49 21.57
N ALA A 56 3.04 10.09 21.89
CA ALA A 56 2.76 10.70 23.20
C ALA A 56 2.72 9.72 24.39
N LEU A 57 2.60 8.41 24.14
CA LEU A 57 2.67 7.36 25.17
C LEU A 57 4.06 6.71 25.23
N LEU A 58 4.96 7.06 24.31
CA LEU A 58 6.34 6.57 24.24
C LEU A 58 7.32 7.59 24.80
N THR A 59 6.91 8.84 25.04
CA THR A 59 7.63 9.86 25.81
C THR A 59 7.79 9.53 27.30
N SER A 60 7.08 8.52 27.82
CA SER A 60 7.30 7.96 29.16
C SER A 60 8.37 6.87 29.19
N LEU A 61 8.91 6.47 28.04
CA LEU A 61 10.14 5.68 27.99
C LEU A 61 11.34 6.62 28.24
N PRO A 62 12.36 6.17 28.98
CA PRO A 62 13.56 6.97 29.22
C PRO A 62 14.16 7.49 27.89
N ALA A 63 14.59 8.74 27.93
CA ALA A 63 14.77 9.67 26.81
C ALA A 63 15.89 9.32 25.81
N GLU A 64 15.72 8.31 24.95
CA GLU A 64 16.80 7.90 24.04
C GLU A 64 16.46 7.84 22.54
N LEU A 65 15.18 7.95 22.13
CA LEU A 65 14.82 7.91 20.70
C LEU A 65 14.05 9.17 20.27
N PRO A 66 14.63 10.00 19.37
CA PRO A 66 13.91 11.08 18.74
C PRO A 66 12.62 10.60 18.07
N PRO A 67 11.52 11.38 18.06
CA PRO A 67 10.23 10.97 17.46
C PRO A 67 10.34 10.47 16.01
N VAL A 68 11.25 11.03 15.22
CA VAL A 68 11.54 10.59 13.84
C VAL A 68 12.12 9.17 13.78
N GLU A 69 13.00 8.79 14.71
CA GLU A 69 13.58 7.44 14.75
C GLU A 69 12.56 6.39 15.17
N LEU A 70 11.65 6.77 16.07
CA LEU A 70 10.53 5.92 16.45
C LEU A 70 9.59 5.66 15.27
N LEU A 71 9.28 6.68 14.45
CA LEU A 71 8.53 6.47 13.22
C LEU A 71 9.26 5.58 12.24
N ARG A 72 10.53 5.85 11.96
CA ARG A 72 11.34 4.99 11.10
C ARG A 72 11.35 3.56 11.59
N PHE A 73 11.43 3.36 12.91
CA PHE A 73 11.32 2.04 13.52
C PHE A 73 9.94 1.42 13.32
N ARG A 74 8.86 2.17 13.51
CA ARG A 74 7.49 1.72 13.21
C ARG A 74 7.35 1.26 11.76
N GLU A 75 7.83 2.07 10.83
CA GLU A 75 7.78 1.76 9.41
C GLU A 75 8.61 0.52 9.05
N ARG A 76 9.80 0.39 9.64
CA ARG A 76 10.61 -0.83 9.55
C ARG A 76 9.89 -2.04 10.14
N CYS A 77 9.11 -1.88 11.20
CA CYS A 77 8.40 -2.98 11.85
C CYS A 77 7.05 -3.33 11.22
N ARG A 78 6.47 -2.44 10.41
CA ARG A 78 5.12 -2.61 9.85
C ARG A 78 4.98 -3.91 9.04
N HIS A 79 6.00 -4.27 8.25
CA HIS A 79 5.99 -5.51 7.47
C HIS A 79 6.18 -6.78 8.32
N ILE A 80 6.60 -6.64 9.59
CA ILE A 80 6.72 -7.72 10.58
C ILE A 80 5.36 -7.97 11.24
N VAL A 81 4.57 -6.93 11.50
CA VAL A 81 3.19 -7.08 12.00
C VAL A 81 2.37 -7.98 11.06
N PHE A 82 2.60 -7.86 9.75
CA PHE A 82 1.95 -8.69 8.76
C PHE A 82 2.51 -10.12 8.67
N LEU A 83 3.62 -10.46 9.33
CA LEU A 83 4.18 -11.83 9.32
C LEU A 83 3.25 -12.88 9.94
N GLN A 84 2.39 -12.47 10.86
CA GLN A 84 1.34 -13.33 11.41
C GLN A 84 0.05 -13.35 10.55
N HIS A 85 -0.09 -12.43 9.59
CA HIS A 85 -1.24 -12.40 8.70
C HIS A 85 -1.12 -13.52 7.64
N GLY A 86 -2.26 -14.11 7.28
CA GLY A 86 -2.36 -15.20 6.31
C GLY A 86 -3.05 -16.44 6.86
N GLY A 87 -3.49 -17.32 5.96
CA GLY A 87 -4.43 -18.40 6.25
C GLY A 87 -5.72 -18.26 5.45
N GLU A 88 -6.67 -19.16 5.69
CA GLU A 88 -7.84 -19.37 4.82
C GLU A 88 -8.80 -18.16 4.71
N THR A 89 -8.69 -17.20 5.63
CA THR A 89 -9.57 -16.03 5.72
C THR A 89 -9.09 -14.81 4.93
N GLN A 90 -7.88 -14.82 4.36
CA GLN A 90 -7.27 -13.64 3.70
C GLN A 90 -7.19 -13.82 2.19
N SER A 91 -7.76 -12.89 1.40
CA SER A 91 -7.66 -12.97 -0.07
C SER A 91 -6.21 -12.92 -0.58
N LEU A 92 -5.94 -13.49 -1.75
CA LEU A 92 -4.62 -13.37 -2.38
C LEU A 92 -4.23 -11.91 -2.59
N ALA A 93 -5.17 -11.04 -2.97
CA ALA A 93 -4.93 -9.62 -3.14
C ALA A 93 -4.38 -8.97 -1.85
N ASN A 94 -5.00 -9.27 -0.69
CA ASN A 94 -4.51 -8.78 0.60
C ASN A 94 -3.14 -9.35 0.94
N LEU A 95 -2.90 -10.63 0.66
CA LEU A 95 -1.59 -11.25 0.89
C LEU A 95 -0.49 -10.58 0.06
N LEU A 96 -0.75 -10.34 -1.22
CA LEU A 96 0.18 -9.66 -2.12
C LEU A 96 0.41 -8.19 -1.73
N ASP A 97 -0.61 -7.50 -1.21
CA ASP A 97 -0.46 -6.13 -0.69
C ASP A 97 0.53 -6.06 0.46
N VAL A 98 0.35 -6.92 1.47
CA VAL A 98 1.22 -6.90 2.66
C VAL A 98 2.59 -7.53 2.39
N ALA A 99 2.69 -8.44 1.40
CA ALA A 99 3.94 -9.03 0.94
C ALA A 99 4.73 -8.13 -0.01
N ARG A 100 4.17 -7.00 -0.48
CA ARG A 100 4.79 -6.14 -1.50
C ARG A 100 6.19 -5.66 -1.14
N SER A 101 6.45 -5.41 0.15
CA SER A 101 7.75 -4.98 0.65
C SER A 101 8.76 -6.11 0.84
N LYS A 102 8.36 -7.37 0.67
CA LYS A 102 9.23 -8.53 0.87
C LYS A 102 10.02 -8.78 -0.39
N GLY A 103 11.34 -8.87 -0.30
CA GLY A 103 12.23 -9.27 -1.37
C GLY A 103 12.21 -10.77 -1.65
N CYS A 104 12.60 -11.10 -2.87
CA CYS A 104 12.87 -12.46 -3.34
C CYS A 104 14.06 -12.41 -4.29
N ALA A 105 14.97 -13.39 -4.19
CA ALA A 105 16.10 -13.51 -5.12
C ALA A 105 15.60 -13.98 -6.49
N ASP A 106 14.67 -14.93 -6.48
CA ASP A 106 13.94 -15.35 -7.67
C ASP A 106 12.60 -14.59 -7.76
N PRO A 107 12.29 -13.88 -8.87
CA PRO A 107 11.04 -13.13 -8.99
C PRO A 107 9.80 -14.02 -8.83
N ARG A 108 9.86 -15.30 -9.20
CA ARG A 108 8.72 -16.24 -9.13
C ARG A 108 8.33 -16.55 -7.68
N ASP A 109 9.27 -16.42 -6.74
CA ASP A 109 9.01 -16.64 -5.30
C ASP A 109 8.00 -15.65 -4.73
N LYS A 110 7.72 -14.52 -5.39
CA LYS A 110 6.62 -13.66 -4.95
C LYS A 110 5.27 -14.38 -4.96
N ILE A 111 5.10 -15.35 -5.85
CA ILE A 111 3.92 -16.22 -5.86
C ILE A 111 4.21 -17.53 -5.14
N PHE A 112 5.31 -18.21 -5.46
CA PHE A 112 5.60 -19.52 -4.88
C PHE A 112 5.81 -19.48 -3.36
N GLY A 113 6.47 -18.44 -2.86
CA GLY A 113 6.65 -18.19 -1.44
C GLY A 113 5.35 -17.91 -0.69
N LEU A 114 4.24 -17.64 -1.38
CA LEU A 114 2.93 -17.42 -0.78
C LEU A 114 2.01 -18.64 -0.84
N LEU A 115 2.20 -19.56 -1.77
CA LEU A 115 1.26 -20.65 -2.06
C LEU A 115 0.78 -21.40 -0.81
N GLY A 116 1.71 -21.74 0.10
CA GLY A 116 1.40 -22.48 1.33
C GLY A 116 0.46 -21.78 2.31
N ILE A 117 0.25 -20.46 2.17
CA ILE A 117 -0.57 -19.63 3.07
C ILE A 117 -1.71 -18.91 2.35
N THR A 118 -1.92 -19.22 1.06
CA THR A 118 -3.04 -18.70 0.27
C THR A 118 -4.37 -19.40 0.63
N PRO A 119 -5.52 -18.77 0.34
CA PRO A 119 -6.84 -19.37 0.55
C PRO A 119 -7.04 -20.71 -0.16
N PRO A 120 -7.93 -21.58 0.36
CA PRO A 120 -8.32 -22.81 -0.30
C PRO A 120 -8.79 -22.62 -1.74
N TYR A 121 -9.58 -21.57 -2.05
CA TYR A 121 -10.04 -21.32 -3.42
C TYR A 121 -8.89 -21.12 -4.40
N PHE A 122 -7.80 -20.49 -3.94
CA PHE A 122 -6.63 -20.28 -4.75
C PHE A 122 -5.90 -21.62 -4.88
N ARG A 123 -5.51 -22.25 -3.77
CA ARG A 123 -4.80 -23.55 -3.77
C ARG A 123 -5.50 -24.66 -4.57
N ALA A 124 -6.82 -24.80 -4.41
CA ALA A 124 -7.62 -25.83 -5.07
C ALA A 124 -8.01 -25.48 -6.50
N GLY A 125 -8.17 -24.18 -6.80
CA GLY A 125 -8.49 -23.67 -8.13
C GLY A 125 -7.28 -23.35 -9.01
N THR A 126 -6.06 -23.35 -8.45
CA THR A 126 -4.87 -22.90 -9.19
C THR A 126 -4.36 -23.94 -10.15
N ALA A 127 -4.15 -23.51 -11.40
CA ALA A 127 -3.20 -24.13 -12.33
C ALA A 127 -1.74 -23.68 -12.08
N VAL A 128 -1.49 -22.91 -11.01
CA VAL A 128 -0.16 -22.37 -10.68
C VAL A 128 0.71 -23.50 -10.12
N VAL A 129 1.33 -24.24 -11.04
CA VAL A 129 2.32 -25.27 -10.73
C VAL A 129 3.67 -24.59 -10.50
N VAL A 130 4.35 -24.97 -9.41
CA VAL A 130 5.71 -24.51 -9.11
C VAL A 130 6.67 -25.06 -10.15
N ASP A 131 7.09 -24.21 -11.09
CA ASP A 131 8.07 -24.55 -12.12
C ASP A 131 8.99 -23.35 -12.36
N TYR A 132 10.23 -23.46 -11.89
CA TYR A 132 11.25 -22.41 -12.00
C TYR A 132 11.80 -22.26 -13.42
N ARG A 133 11.44 -23.15 -14.35
CA ARG A 133 11.81 -23.04 -15.77
C ARG A 133 10.91 -22.06 -16.53
N ARG A 134 9.78 -21.65 -15.94
CA ARG A 134 8.83 -20.73 -16.56
C ARG A 134 9.28 -19.28 -16.40
N PRO A 135 9.01 -18.40 -17.38
CA PRO A 135 9.17 -16.96 -17.22
C PRO A 135 8.33 -16.43 -16.06
N ALA A 136 8.87 -15.48 -15.29
CA ALA A 136 8.13 -14.85 -14.18
C ALA A 136 6.81 -14.18 -14.61
N PRO A 137 6.73 -13.46 -15.75
CA PRO A 137 5.48 -12.89 -16.23
C PRO A 137 4.37 -13.93 -16.46
N ASP A 138 4.73 -15.14 -16.91
CA ASP A 138 3.76 -16.22 -17.11
C ASP A 138 3.20 -16.73 -15.77
N VAL A 139 4.06 -16.85 -14.75
CA VAL A 139 3.64 -17.21 -13.38
C VAL A 139 2.71 -16.12 -12.83
N TYR A 140 3.02 -14.85 -13.09
CA TYR A 140 2.20 -13.73 -12.63
C TYR A 140 0.84 -13.67 -13.32
N ARG A 141 0.81 -13.87 -14.63
CA ARG A 141 -0.40 -14.00 -15.44
C ARG A 141 -1.31 -15.11 -14.93
N ASP A 142 -0.75 -16.30 -14.70
CA ASP A 142 -1.53 -17.44 -14.23
C ASP A 142 -2.12 -17.21 -12.84
N ALA A 143 -1.35 -16.62 -11.93
CA ALA A 143 -1.84 -16.27 -10.60
C ALA A 143 -2.93 -15.18 -10.65
N PHE A 144 -2.78 -14.16 -11.50
CA PHE A 144 -3.82 -13.15 -11.72
C PHE A 144 -5.12 -13.80 -12.21
N LEU A 145 -5.04 -14.61 -13.28
CA LEU A 145 -6.21 -15.27 -13.87
C LEU A 145 -6.86 -16.27 -12.92
N ALA A 146 -6.07 -17.06 -12.17
CA ALA A 146 -6.58 -18.01 -11.19
C ALA A 146 -7.37 -17.29 -10.09
N HIS A 147 -6.83 -16.21 -9.53
CA HIS A 147 -7.53 -15.39 -8.54
C HIS A 147 -8.79 -14.75 -9.12
N SER A 148 -8.70 -14.11 -10.28
CA SER A 148 -9.83 -13.42 -10.89
C SER A 148 -10.95 -14.36 -11.28
N ARG A 149 -10.65 -15.57 -11.79
CA ARG A 149 -11.67 -16.58 -12.13
C ARG A 149 -12.33 -17.17 -10.89
N ALA A 150 -11.56 -17.44 -9.83
CA ALA A 150 -12.10 -18.01 -8.60
C ALA A 150 -12.98 -17.01 -7.82
N THR A 151 -12.59 -15.73 -7.80
CA THR A 151 -13.31 -14.69 -7.05
C THR A 151 -14.34 -13.92 -7.90
N LEU A 152 -14.21 -13.98 -9.23
CA LEU A 152 -14.91 -13.14 -10.19
C LEU A 152 -14.64 -11.64 -9.94
N ARG A 153 -13.39 -11.31 -9.61
CA ARG A 153 -12.95 -9.95 -9.26
C ARG A 153 -11.68 -9.56 -10.02
N LEU A 154 -11.51 -8.26 -10.23
CA LEU A 154 -10.34 -7.65 -10.87
C LEU A 154 -9.58 -6.74 -9.90
N ASP A 155 -9.64 -7.05 -8.60
CA ASP A 155 -9.00 -6.30 -7.51
C ASP A 155 -7.47 -6.33 -7.56
N LEU A 156 -6.87 -7.27 -8.32
CA LEU A 156 -5.43 -7.30 -8.59
C LEU A 156 -4.98 -6.27 -9.65
N LEU A 157 -5.89 -5.65 -10.40
CA LEU A 157 -5.51 -4.61 -11.38
C LEU A 157 -4.83 -3.41 -10.70
N LYS A 158 -5.10 -3.18 -9.40
CA LYS A 158 -4.40 -2.16 -8.60
C LYS A 158 -2.89 -2.42 -8.44
N HIS A 159 -2.39 -3.59 -8.85
CA HIS A 159 -0.96 -3.94 -8.84
C HIS A 159 -0.30 -3.68 -10.20
N CYS A 160 -1.09 -3.36 -11.23
CA CYS A 160 -0.58 -3.03 -12.55
C CYS A 160 -0.19 -1.55 -12.57
N ASP A 161 1.03 -1.25 -12.99
CA ASP A 161 1.51 0.11 -13.15
C ASP A 161 2.01 0.30 -14.57
N LEU A 162 1.20 0.99 -15.38
CA LEU A 162 1.47 1.25 -16.79
C LEU A 162 2.77 2.05 -17.01
N ALA A 163 3.16 2.89 -16.05
CA ALA A 163 4.41 3.66 -16.16
C ALA A 163 5.64 2.82 -15.78
N ALA A 164 5.43 1.73 -15.05
CA ALA A 164 6.47 0.81 -14.61
C ALA A 164 6.66 -0.38 -15.56
N HIS A 165 5.74 -0.60 -16.50
CA HIS A 165 5.92 -1.51 -17.62
C HIS A 165 7.03 -0.96 -18.53
N ASP A 166 8.23 -1.46 -18.31
CA ASP A 166 9.42 -1.13 -19.08
C ASP A 166 9.27 -1.76 -20.48
N VAL A 167 8.68 -1.01 -21.41
CA VAL A 167 8.46 -1.45 -22.79
C VAL A 167 9.80 -1.69 -23.53
N GLU A 168 10.91 -1.19 -23.00
CA GLU A 168 12.21 -1.18 -23.67
C GLU A 168 13.19 -2.28 -23.22
N SER A 169 12.96 -2.96 -22.08
CA SER A 169 13.97 -3.86 -21.48
C SER A 169 13.64 -5.36 -21.55
N SER A 170 12.54 -5.76 -22.21
CA SER A 170 12.19 -7.18 -22.38
C SER A 170 11.92 -7.53 -23.85
N ASP A 171 12.48 -8.66 -24.30
CA ASP A 171 12.27 -9.21 -25.65
C ASP A 171 10.80 -9.60 -25.95
N ALA A 172 9.93 -9.56 -24.92
CA ALA A 172 8.48 -9.74 -25.05
C ALA A 172 7.75 -8.93 -23.95
N PRO A 173 7.13 -7.78 -24.28
CA PRO A 173 6.41 -6.98 -23.30
C PRO A 173 5.22 -7.75 -22.72
N SER A 174 5.15 -7.82 -21.39
CA SER A 174 4.02 -8.43 -20.68
C SER A 174 2.74 -7.59 -20.88
N PRO A 175 1.54 -8.21 -20.99
CA PRO A 175 0.30 -7.46 -21.12
C PRO A 175 0.08 -6.48 -19.97
N SER A 176 -0.57 -5.35 -20.24
CA SER A 176 -0.77 -4.23 -19.30
C SER A 176 -1.61 -4.57 -18.06
N TRP A 177 -2.35 -5.68 -18.09
CA TRP A 177 -3.15 -6.19 -16.99
C TRP A 177 -2.43 -7.29 -16.19
N VAL A 178 -1.23 -7.70 -16.62
CA VAL A 178 -0.39 -8.64 -15.88
C VAL A 178 0.56 -7.84 -14.97
N PRO A 179 0.39 -7.92 -13.65
CA PRO A 179 1.22 -7.16 -12.72
C PRO A 179 2.64 -7.71 -12.66
N ASP A 180 3.62 -6.81 -12.59
CA ASP A 180 4.99 -7.18 -12.25
C ASP A 180 5.17 -7.15 -10.74
N TRP A 181 5.06 -8.33 -10.11
CA TRP A 181 5.27 -8.45 -8.67
C TRP A 181 6.73 -8.60 -8.27
N SER A 182 7.69 -8.62 -9.19
CA SER A 182 9.11 -8.75 -8.83
C SER A 182 9.60 -7.51 -8.08
N ARG A 183 9.02 -6.34 -8.41
CA ARG A 183 9.38 -5.04 -7.85
C ARG A 183 8.93 -4.94 -6.40
N THR A 184 9.89 -4.79 -5.50
CA THR A 184 9.60 -4.47 -4.11
C THR A 184 9.25 -3.00 -3.98
N GLU A 185 8.00 -2.72 -3.63
CA GLU A 185 7.61 -1.41 -3.17
C GLU A 185 7.23 -1.48 -1.71
N PHE A 186 7.42 -0.38 -0.98
CA PHE A 186 7.10 -0.40 0.43
C PHE A 186 5.61 -0.67 0.62
N ALA A 187 5.28 -1.48 1.62
CA ALA A 187 3.94 -1.96 1.94
C ALA A 187 3.09 -0.82 2.49
N ALA A 188 2.73 0.15 1.65
CA ALA A 188 1.61 1.02 1.94
C ALA A 188 0.39 0.11 2.13
N PRO A 189 -0.55 0.43 3.04
CA PRO A 189 -1.83 -0.26 3.05
C PRO A 189 -2.55 0.16 1.77
N VAL A 190 -2.25 -0.57 0.69
CA VAL A 190 -2.74 -0.37 -0.67
C VAL A 190 -4.24 -0.44 -0.61
N LEU A 191 -4.94 0.69 -0.76
CA LEU A 191 -6.31 0.84 -1.28
C LEU A 191 -7.34 -0.26 -0.93
N SER A 192 -7.14 -1.04 0.15
CA SER A 192 -7.77 -2.36 0.31
C SER A 192 -9.26 -2.23 0.59
N GLU A 193 -9.66 -1.02 0.97
CA GLU A 193 -11.03 -0.61 1.28
C GLU A 193 -11.59 0.36 0.22
N GLN A 194 -10.79 0.76 -0.78
CA GLN A 194 -11.17 1.73 -1.82
C GLN A 194 -11.73 0.98 -3.03
N LEU A 195 -12.86 0.30 -2.83
CA LEU A 195 -13.56 -0.46 -3.87
C LEU A 195 -14.79 0.33 -4.33
N ALA A 196 -14.67 1.06 -5.44
CA ALA A 196 -15.78 1.87 -5.98
C ALA A 196 -17.07 1.05 -6.22
N THR A 197 -16.96 -0.25 -6.51
CA THR A 197 -18.10 -1.16 -6.70
C THR A 197 -18.29 -2.14 -5.52
N GLY A 198 -17.66 -1.90 -4.38
CA GLY A 198 -17.60 -2.85 -3.27
C GLY A 198 -17.04 -4.20 -3.73
N ILE A 199 -17.63 -5.31 -3.24
CA ILE A 199 -17.26 -6.69 -3.57
C ILE A 199 -18.06 -7.29 -4.75
N SER A 200 -18.70 -6.44 -5.57
CA SER A 200 -19.55 -6.89 -6.69
C SER A 200 -18.80 -7.75 -7.71
N ARG A 201 -19.48 -8.63 -8.43
CA ARG A 201 -18.85 -9.39 -9.50
C ARG A 201 -18.29 -8.48 -10.61
N ALA A 202 -17.14 -8.82 -11.17
CA ALA A 202 -16.63 -8.27 -12.41
C ALA A 202 -17.03 -9.17 -13.60
N TRP A 203 -17.35 -8.57 -14.74
CA TRP A 203 -17.56 -9.27 -16.01
C TRP A 203 -16.34 -9.06 -16.89
N PHE A 204 -15.64 -10.16 -17.17
CA PHE A 204 -14.43 -10.12 -17.99
C PHE A 204 -14.24 -11.42 -18.77
N THR A 205 -13.56 -11.33 -19.90
CA THR A 205 -13.04 -12.48 -20.64
C THR A 205 -11.56 -12.27 -20.98
N HIS A 206 -10.85 -13.34 -21.30
CA HIS A 206 -9.42 -13.30 -21.59
C HIS A 206 -9.11 -14.12 -22.83
N ARG A 207 -8.39 -13.53 -23.80
CA ARG A 207 -7.96 -14.17 -25.05
C ARG A 207 -6.52 -13.76 -25.38
N GLY A 208 -5.58 -14.72 -25.29
CA GLY A 208 -4.16 -14.43 -25.51
C GLY A 208 -3.67 -13.36 -24.52
N ASP A 209 -3.23 -12.22 -25.03
CA ASP A 209 -2.74 -11.09 -24.22
C ASP A 209 -3.81 -10.02 -23.94
N VAL A 210 -5.07 -10.27 -24.34
CA VAL A 210 -6.16 -9.31 -24.18
C VAL A 210 -7.10 -9.72 -23.05
N LEU A 211 -7.34 -8.80 -22.12
CA LEU A 211 -8.37 -8.89 -21.08
C LEU A 211 -9.53 -7.94 -21.43
N GLU A 212 -10.66 -8.51 -21.85
CA GLU A 212 -11.88 -7.75 -22.12
C GLU A 212 -12.67 -7.57 -20.82
N VAL A 213 -13.08 -6.34 -20.49
CA VAL A 213 -13.77 -6.03 -19.23
C VAL A 213 -14.99 -5.16 -19.51
N LEU A 214 -16.13 -5.47 -18.87
CA LEU A 214 -17.29 -4.59 -18.85
C LEU A 214 -17.18 -3.63 -17.66
N GLY A 215 -17.31 -2.33 -17.92
CA GLY A 215 -17.24 -1.30 -16.89
C GLY A 215 -18.11 -0.10 -17.22
N VAL A 216 -18.32 0.76 -16.21
CA VAL A 216 -18.99 2.05 -16.37
C VAL A 216 -17.93 3.14 -16.36
N ARG A 217 -17.89 3.97 -17.40
CA ARG A 217 -17.04 5.16 -17.41
C ARG A 217 -17.63 6.18 -16.45
N HIS A 218 -16.90 6.48 -15.37
CA HIS A 218 -17.36 7.41 -14.34
C HIS A 218 -17.03 8.87 -14.68
N ALA A 219 -15.78 9.16 -14.99
CA ALA A 219 -15.29 10.51 -15.27
C ALA A 219 -14.10 10.47 -16.24
N THR A 220 -13.65 11.65 -16.67
CA THR A 220 -12.44 11.84 -17.49
C THR A 220 -11.49 12.77 -16.77
N VAL A 221 -10.20 12.44 -16.75
CA VAL A 221 -9.17 13.27 -16.13
C VAL A 221 -8.99 14.56 -16.94
N ALA A 222 -9.19 15.72 -16.31
CA ALA A 222 -9.07 17.04 -16.95
C ALA A 222 -7.76 17.75 -16.61
N ALA A 223 -7.19 17.49 -15.44
CA ALA A 223 -5.92 18.05 -15.01
C ALA A 223 -5.15 17.08 -14.12
N VAL A 224 -3.83 17.10 -14.22
CA VAL A 224 -2.92 16.28 -13.43
C VAL A 224 -1.84 17.17 -12.81
N SER A 225 -1.42 16.84 -11.59
CA SER A 225 -0.36 17.56 -10.88
C SER A 225 0.94 17.57 -11.67
N SER A 226 1.67 18.68 -11.64
CA SER A 226 2.94 18.84 -12.38
C SER A 226 3.95 17.73 -12.06
N ARG A 227 4.05 17.34 -10.80
CA ARG A 227 4.96 16.29 -10.31
C ARG A 227 4.21 15.20 -9.54
N ALA A 228 4.74 13.99 -9.61
CA ALA A 228 4.38 12.92 -8.68
C ALA A 228 5.03 13.18 -7.31
N ALA A 229 4.37 12.74 -6.24
CA ALA A 229 4.92 12.85 -4.90
C ALA A 229 6.22 12.05 -4.80
N ALA A 230 7.26 12.68 -4.25
CA ALA A 230 8.57 12.07 -4.12
C ALA A 230 8.49 10.74 -3.34
N LYS A 231 9.34 9.77 -3.70
CA LYS A 231 9.55 8.56 -2.87
C LYS A 231 10.47 8.84 -1.66
N VAL A 232 10.92 10.08 -1.49
CA VAL A 232 11.71 10.57 -0.36
C VAL A 232 10.77 11.23 0.64
N GLU A 233 10.77 10.74 1.88
CA GLU A 233 9.85 11.14 2.95
C GLU A 233 9.84 12.68 3.13
N ASP A 234 11.01 13.28 3.36
CA ASP A 234 11.18 14.72 3.63
C ASP A 234 10.80 15.65 2.47
N LYS A 235 10.58 15.10 1.27
CA LYS A 235 10.19 15.85 0.07
C LYS A 235 8.73 15.63 -0.33
N THR A 236 8.05 14.67 0.30
CA THR A 236 6.68 14.31 -0.08
C THR A 236 5.70 15.44 0.25
N LEU A 237 5.83 16.06 1.43
CA LEU A 237 4.91 17.13 1.85
C LEU A 237 5.07 18.42 1.04
N CYS A 238 6.28 18.71 0.55
CA CYS A 238 6.50 19.82 -0.38
C CYS A 238 5.69 19.64 -1.67
N VAL A 239 5.66 18.42 -2.22
CA VAL A 239 4.86 18.12 -3.41
C VAL A 239 3.35 18.19 -3.10
N VAL A 240 2.92 17.77 -1.90
CA VAL A 240 1.53 17.93 -1.47
C VAL A 240 1.12 19.41 -1.39
N ARG A 241 2.00 20.29 -0.91
CA ARG A 241 1.79 21.74 -0.92
C ARG A 241 1.62 22.28 -2.35
N GLU A 242 2.50 21.87 -3.27
CA GLU A 242 2.39 22.25 -4.69
C GLU A 242 1.09 21.78 -5.33
N TRP A 243 0.63 20.57 -5.00
CA TRP A 243 -0.68 20.09 -5.46
C TRP A 243 -1.81 20.98 -4.94
N ARG A 244 -1.78 21.35 -3.65
CA ARG A 244 -2.79 22.25 -3.07
C ARG A 244 -2.78 23.61 -3.77
N GLU A 245 -1.62 24.18 -4.04
CA GLU A 245 -1.48 25.44 -4.77
C GLU A 245 -2.04 25.36 -6.19
N GLN A 246 -1.78 24.25 -6.89
CA GLN A 246 -2.25 24.03 -8.26
C GLN A 246 -3.78 23.83 -8.35
N PHE A 247 -4.38 23.12 -7.39
CA PHE A 247 -5.78 22.68 -7.49
C PHE A 247 -6.77 23.45 -6.61
N CYS A 248 -6.31 24.11 -5.54
CA CYS A 248 -7.17 24.80 -4.56
C CYS A 248 -6.97 26.32 -4.60
N SER A 249 -7.07 26.92 -5.78
CA SER A 249 -7.00 28.38 -5.92
C SER A 249 -8.20 29.05 -5.23
N PRO A 250 -8.02 30.15 -4.47
CA PRO A 250 -9.12 30.86 -3.80
C PRO A 250 -10.24 31.33 -4.74
N ALA A 251 -9.93 31.51 -6.03
CA ALA A 251 -10.90 31.92 -7.05
C ALA A 251 -11.84 30.77 -7.49
N SER A 252 -11.56 29.52 -7.10
CA SER A 252 -12.20 28.32 -7.67
C SER A 252 -13.49 27.88 -6.96
N GLY A 253 -14.02 28.67 -6.02
CA GLY A 253 -15.30 28.41 -5.38
C GLY A 253 -15.31 27.21 -4.42
N THR A 254 -16.47 26.57 -4.26
CA THR A 254 -16.68 25.36 -3.47
C THR A 254 -16.53 24.10 -4.32
N TYR A 255 -16.33 22.95 -3.67
CA TYR A 255 -16.23 21.66 -4.34
C TYR A 255 -17.58 21.27 -4.95
N PRO A 256 -17.63 20.90 -6.25
CA PRO A 256 -18.87 20.87 -7.02
C PRO A 256 -19.86 19.79 -6.58
N LEU A 257 -19.39 18.68 -5.99
CA LEU A 257 -20.25 17.55 -5.66
C LEU A 257 -21.01 17.74 -4.34
N THR A 258 -20.32 18.26 -3.32
CA THR A 258 -20.78 18.23 -1.92
C THR A 258 -20.79 19.61 -1.26
N GLY A 259 -20.26 20.64 -1.92
CA GLY A 259 -20.38 22.05 -1.52
C GLY A 259 -19.40 22.52 -0.46
N GLU A 260 -18.51 21.66 0.04
CA GLU A 260 -17.43 22.01 0.97
C GLU A 260 -16.35 22.87 0.30
N THR A 261 -15.39 23.35 1.09
CA THR A 261 -14.24 24.08 0.54
C THR A 261 -13.30 23.15 -0.24
N LEU A 262 -12.57 23.70 -1.21
CA LEU A 262 -11.58 22.90 -1.95
C LEU A 262 -10.48 22.32 -1.07
N ASP A 263 -10.12 23.00 0.03
CA ASP A 263 -9.15 22.47 1.00
C ASP A 263 -9.71 21.24 1.75
N GLN A 264 -11.01 21.22 2.05
CA GLN A 264 -11.68 20.05 2.62
C GLN A 264 -11.69 18.89 1.62
N ALA A 265 -12.18 19.11 0.40
CA ALA A 265 -12.20 18.07 -0.63
C ALA A 265 -10.78 17.53 -0.94
N PHE A 266 -9.79 18.43 -0.98
CA PHE A 266 -8.39 18.06 -1.20
C PHE A 266 -7.85 17.16 -0.09
N VAL A 267 -8.08 17.52 1.18
CA VAL A 267 -7.57 16.69 2.29
C VAL A 267 -8.30 15.35 2.41
N LEU A 268 -9.59 15.29 2.08
CA LEU A 268 -10.35 14.04 2.01
C LEU A 268 -9.81 13.11 0.91
N ALA A 269 -9.46 13.66 -0.25
CA ALA A 269 -8.81 12.90 -1.32
C ALA A 269 -7.40 12.41 -0.92
N LEU A 270 -6.62 13.21 -0.18
CA LEU A 270 -5.31 12.82 0.32
C LEU A 270 -5.38 11.71 1.38
N CYS A 271 -6.32 11.80 2.32
CA CYS A 271 -6.45 10.82 3.39
C CYS A 271 -7.24 9.56 2.96
N MET A 272 -7.84 9.58 1.75
CA MET A 272 -8.70 8.56 1.16
C MET A 272 -9.99 8.35 1.97
N ASP A 273 -10.64 9.45 2.36
CA ASP A 273 -11.86 9.44 3.18
C ASP A 273 -11.72 8.68 4.53
N ARG A 274 -10.48 8.47 4.99
CA ARG A 274 -10.21 7.84 6.30
C ARG A 274 -10.32 8.87 7.42
N THR A 275 -11.55 9.29 7.67
CA THR A 275 -11.88 10.18 8.78
C THR A 275 -12.58 9.42 9.90
N ARG A 276 -12.72 10.06 11.07
CA ARG A 276 -13.44 9.49 12.23
C ARG A 276 -14.94 9.34 11.96
N GLU A 277 -15.53 10.28 11.23
CA GLU A 277 -16.94 10.32 10.88
C GLU A 277 -17.32 9.12 10.01
N ARG A 278 -16.45 8.74 9.07
CA ARG A 278 -16.67 7.58 8.20
C ARG A 278 -16.22 6.26 8.85
N ASN A 279 -15.22 6.31 9.73
CA ASN A 279 -14.64 5.12 10.37
C ASN A 279 -14.49 5.33 11.89
N PRO A 280 -15.60 5.36 12.66
CA PRO A 280 -15.56 5.71 14.09
C PRO A 280 -14.82 4.69 14.96
N GLY A 281 -14.70 3.44 14.50
CA GLY A 281 -13.93 2.39 15.18
C GLY A 281 -12.41 2.52 15.00
N ASN A 282 -11.95 3.39 14.10
CA ASN A 282 -10.53 3.64 13.85
C ASN A 282 -10.10 4.94 14.51
N HIS A 283 -8.84 5.01 14.95
CA HIS A 283 -8.27 6.20 15.58
C HIS A 283 -7.96 7.34 14.59
N ASN A 284 -8.74 7.50 13.51
CA ASN A 284 -8.52 8.54 12.50
C ASN A 284 -8.79 9.94 13.07
N LEU A 285 -8.19 10.94 12.43
CA LEU A 285 -8.57 12.34 12.65
C LEU A 285 -9.97 12.60 12.11
N ASP A 286 -10.68 13.53 12.75
CA ASP A 286 -11.88 14.11 12.17
C ASP A 286 -11.52 15.07 11.03
N GLU A 287 -12.52 15.51 10.27
CA GLU A 287 -12.31 16.37 9.11
C GLU A 287 -11.63 17.70 9.49
N ALA A 288 -12.05 18.32 10.60
CA ALA A 288 -11.50 19.59 11.05
C ALA A 288 -10.01 19.48 11.42
N GLN A 289 -9.63 18.39 12.07
CA GLN A 289 -8.25 18.05 12.38
C GLN A 289 -7.42 17.79 11.12
N TRP A 290 -7.97 17.10 10.11
CA TRP A 290 -7.33 16.94 8.81
C TRP A 290 -7.07 18.29 8.13
N VAL A 291 -8.06 19.18 8.10
CA VAL A 291 -7.88 20.54 7.54
C VAL A 291 -6.84 21.34 8.32
N ALA A 292 -6.82 21.24 9.66
CA ALA A 292 -5.80 21.89 10.48
C ALA A 292 -4.39 21.37 10.15
N MET A 293 -4.24 20.07 9.91
CA MET A 293 -2.98 19.46 9.49
C MET A 293 -2.58 19.90 8.09
N LEU A 294 -3.50 20.00 7.13
CA LEU A 294 -3.21 20.56 5.81
C LEU A 294 -2.66 21.99 5.92
N ARG A 295 -3.25 22.83 6.75
CA ARG A 295 -2.75 24.20 6.98
C ARG A 295 -1.31 24.21 7.51
N ARG A 296 -0.94 23.23 8.33
CA ARG A 296 0.45 23.06 8.82
C ARG A 296 1.38 22.61 7.70
N ILE A 297 0.96 21.66 6.85
CA ILE A 297 1.71 21.23 5.66
C ILE A 297 1.97 22.41 4.71
N VAL A 298 0.95 23.23 4.44
CA VAL A 298 1.08 24.36 3.52
C VAL A 298 2.01 25.45 4.06
N ARG A 299 2.10 25.60 5.39
CA ARG A 299 2.96 26.58 6.04
C ARG A 299 4.42 26.18 6.11
N LEU A 300 4.75 24.89 5.92
CA LEU A 300 6.14 24.40 5.94
C LEU A 300 7.01 25.26 5.02
N GLY A 301 7.87 26.08 5.61
CA GLY A 301 8.99 26.71 4.89
C GLY A 301 10.11 25.70 4.62
N GLU A 302 11.02 26.03 3.71
CA GLU A 302 12.32 25.35 3.67
C GLU A 302 13.08 25.69 4.97
N GLY A 303 13.03 24.82 5.98
CA GLY A 303 13.77 24.96 7.24
C GLY A 303 12.97 25.20 8.52
N GLU A 304 11.63 25.23 8.48
CA GLU A 304 10.84 25.05 9.71
C GLU A 304 11.02 23.62 10.26
N ASP A 305 10.66 23.37 11.52
CA ASP A 305 10.77 22.04 12.17
C ASP A 305 9.78 21.03 11.55
N ALA A 306 10.07 20.67 10.30
CA ALA A 306 9.36 19.64 9.56
C ALA A 306 9.46 18.30 10.27
N ALA A 307 10.50 18.08 11.09
CA ALA A 307 10.70 16.84 11.82
C ALA A 307 9.55 16.58 12.81
N ALA A 308 9.00 17.61 13.45
CA ALA A 308 7.83 17.48 14.32
C ALA A 308 6.57 17.04 13.55
N LEU A 309 6.35 17.59 12.34
CA LEU A 309 5.22 17.20 11.50
C LEU A 309 5.40 15.80 10.91
N TYR A 310 6.61 15.50 10.41
CA TYR A 310 6.96 14.16 9.94
C TYR A 310 6.80 13.12 11.03
N ALA A 311 7.01 13.47 12.31
CA ALA A 311 6.80 12.61 13.48
C ALA A 311 5.33 12.22 13.75
N GLU A 312 4.35 12.84 13.10
CA GLU A 312 2.94 12.52 13.31
C GLU A 312 2.51 11.27 12.54
N ARG A 313 1.79 10.38 13.22
CA ARG A 313 1.29 9.12 12.63
C ARG A 313 0.53 9.35 11.32
N GLU A 314 -0.32 10.37 11.27
CA GLU A 314 -1.20 10.61 10.13
C GLU A 314 -0.47 11.22 8.93
N ILE A 315 0.61 11.96 9.20
CA ILE A 315 1.53 12.44 8.17
C ILE A 315 2.26 11.25 7.54
N ALA A 316 2.85 10.36 8.36
CA ALA A 316 3.50 9.14 7.87
C ALA A 316 2.53 8.26 7.05
N ASN A 317 1.29 8.10 7.52
CA ASN A 317 0.24 7.38 6.79
C ASN A 317 -0.08 8.04 5.43
N THR A 318 -0.16 9.37 5.40
CA THR A 318 -0.45 10.13 4.18
C THR A 318 0.69 10.00 3.18
N ILE A 319 1.94 10.20 3.62
CA ILE A 319 3.15 10.07 2.79
C ILE A 319 3.19 8.71 2.11
N GLN A 320 2.92 7.63 2.85
CA GLN A 320 2.89 6.28 2.28
C GLN A 320 1.84 6.09 1.19
N LYS A 321 0.67 6.70 1.35
CA LYS A 321 -0.44 6.59 0.41
C LYS A 321 -0.22 7.39 -0.86
N VAL A 322 0.47 8.52 -0.77
CA VAL A 322 0.61 9.46 -1.90
C VAL A 322 1.94 9.36 -2.63
N ARG A 323 3.01 8.86 -2.00
CA ARG A 323 4.32 8.73 -2.68
C ARG A 323 4.21 7.93 -3.99
N GLY A 324 4.91 8.40 -5.02
CA GLY A 324 4.85 7.81 -6.36
C GLY A 324 3.50 7.99 -7.08
N ARG A 325 2.56 8.76 -6.52
CA ARG A 325 1.26 9.07 -7.12
C ARG A 325 1.21 10.52 -7.57
N ARG A 326 0.25 10.83 -8.43
CA ARG A 326 -0.10 12.19 -8.85
C ARG A 326 -1.49 12.53 -8.35
N PHE A 327 -1.72 13.83 -8.12
CA PHE A 327 -3.05 14.35 -7.85
C PHE A 327 -3.72 14.69 -9.18
N PHE A 328 -5.02 14.51 -9.28
CA PHE A 328 -5.77 14.86 -10.48
C PHE A 328 -7.12 15.48 -10.16
N ARG A 329 -7.65 16.22 -11.15
CA ARG A 329 -9.03 16.69 -11.17
C ARG A 329 -9.71 16.17 -12.43
N THR A 330 -10.94 15.69 -12.29
CA THR A 330 -11.77 15.24 -13.41
C THR A 330 -12.49 16.41 -14.10
N ALA A 331 -13.11 16.17 -15.25
CA ALA A 331 -13.86 17.17 -16.01
C ALA A 331 -15.07 17.74 -15.26
N ASP A 332 -15.69 16.93 -14.40
CA ASP A 332 -16.75 17.30 -13.46
C ASP A 332 -16.22 17.88 -12.14
N GLY A 333 -14.90 18.09 -12.03
CA GLY A 333 -14.26 18.80 -10.93
C GLY A 333 -13.95 17.96 -9.70
N LEU A 334 -14.08 16.63 -9.78
CA LEU A 334 -13.76 15.73 -8.66
C LEU A 334 -12.25 15.58 -8.48
N PHE A 335 -11.82 15.42 -7.24
CA PHE A 335 -10.43 15.25 -6.86
C PHE A 335 -10.07 13.77 -6.63
N GLY A 336 -8.82 13.41 -6.93
CA GLY A 336 -8.33 12.08 -6.65
C GLY A 336 -6.81 11.94 -6.73
N THR A 337 -6.33 10.76 -6.39
CA THR A 337 -4.92 10.36 -6.54
C THR A 337 -4.81 9.13 -7.45
N ALA A 338 -3.83 9.14 -8.34
CA ALA A 338 -3.62 8.08 -9.33
C ALA A 338 -2.13 7.70 -9.45
N PRO A 339 -1.78 6.53 -10.01
CA PRO A 339 -0.39 6.19 -10.31
C PRO A 339 0.32 7.26 -11.13
N ALA A 340 1.66 7.27 -11.12
CA ALA A 340 2.47 8.29 -11.79
C ALA A 340 2.16 8.44 -13.29
N GLY A 341 1.74 7.34 -13.95
CA GLY A 341 1.41 7.30 -15.37
C GLY A 341 0.06 7.91 -15.77
N VAL A 342 -0.72 8.48 -14.85
CA VAL A 342 -2.02 9.10 -15.20
C VAL A 342 -1.84 10.27 -16.18
N GLN A 343 -2.75 10.37 -17.16
CA GLN A 343 -2.76 11.39 -18.20
C GLN A 343 -4.12 12.07 -18.33
N VAL A 344 -4.11 13.28 -18.87
CA VAL A 344 -5.34 14.01 -19.23
C VAL A 344 -6.05 13.26 -20.37
N GLY A 345 -7.37 13.13 -20.27
CA GLY A 345 -8.20 12.44 -21.26
C GLY A 345 -8.45 10.95 -20.97
N MET A 346 -7.76 10.37 -19.97
CA MET A 346 -8.05 9.02 -19.45
C MET A 346 -9.38 8.95 -18.72
#